data_AF-A0A5P9J7V0-F1
#
_entry.id   AF-A0A5P9J7V0-F1
#
_cell.length_a   1.000
_cell.length_b   1.000
_cell.length_c   1.000
_cell.angle_alpha   90.00
_cell.angle_beta   90.00
_cell.angle_gamma   90.00
#
_symmetry.space_group_name_H-M   'P 1'
#
loop_
_entity.id
_entity.type
_entity.pdbx_description
1 polymer ?
#
loop_
_entity_poly.entity_id
_entity_poly.type
_entity_poly.pdbx_seq_one_letter_code
_entity_poly.pdbx_strand_id
1 'polypeptide(L)'
;MGLIDRTMNVLFGGRNIVAETAEVFRENAENRAERGASLQTGALEQFASEFAHRDRCAFDRFMDGVNRIPRPAMALGTLGLFTAAMVDPVWFAARMQGLAYVPEPLWWLLGAIVGFYFGARHQAKGQEFRRQMVAAQIAPKRTVSAASDNPALDDWRADGR
;
A
#
# COMPACT_ATOMS: atom_id res chain seq x y z
N MET A 1 -51.63 -40.95 38.81
CA MET A 1 -50.96 -39.70 38.37
C MET A 1 -49.80 -40.08 37.47
N GLY A 2 -49.68 -39.73 36.19
CA GLY A 2 -50.53 -38.95 35.30
C GLY A 2 -50.36 -39.49 33.88
N LEU A 3 -51.26 -40.38 33.47
CA LEU A 3 -51.34 -40.81 32.06
C LEU A 3 -51.85 -39.65 31.18
N ILE A 4 -52.66 -38.76 31.76
CA ILE A 4 -53.15 -37.53 31.14
C ILE A 4 -52.02 -36.51 30.94
N ASP A 5 -51.06 -36.45 31.87
CA ASP A 5 -49.88 -35.58 31.78
C ASP A 5 -48.96 -36.00 30.62
N ARG A 6 -48.81 -37.32 30.41
CA ARG A 6 -48.00 -37.88 29.32
C ARG A 6 -48.62 -37.66 27.95
N THR A 7 -49.95 -37.70 27.83
CA THR A 7 -50.64 -37.38 26.58
C THR A 7 -50.64 -35.88 26.29
N MET A 8 -50.74 -35.03 27.31
CA MET A 8 -50.66 -33.56 27.15
C MET A 8 -49.23 -33.15 26.75
N ASN A 9 -48.19 -33.77 27.28
CA ASN A 9 -46.80 -33.45 26.93
C ASN A 9 -46.42 -33.91 25.50
N VAL A 10 -47.04 -34.98 24.99
CA VAL A 10 -46.87 -35.42 23.58
C VAL A 10 -47.66 -34.51 22.61
N LEU A 11 -48.83 -34.01 23.01
CA LEU A 11 -49.66 -33.12 22.21
C LEU A 11 -49.20 -31.64 22.24
N PHE A 12 -48.60 -31.19 23.36
CA PHE A 12 -48.18 -29.79 23.57
C PHE A 12 -46.65 -29.59 23.67
N GLY A 13 -45.84 -30.65 23.61
CA GLY A 13 -44.37 -30.59 23.55
C GLY A 13 -43.81 -30.07 22.21
N GLY A 14 -44.69 -29.67 21.28
CA GLY A 14 -44.35 -29.18 19.95
C GLY A 14 -43.94 -27.69 19.87
N ARG A 15 -43.82 -26.97 20.98
CA ARG A 15 -43.42 -25.55 20.93
C ARG A 15 -41.97 -25.33 20.48
N ASN A 16 -41.07 -26.30 20.67
CA ASN A 16 -39.68 -26.21 20.19
C ASN A 16 -39.51 -26.68 18.74
N ILE A 17 -40.29 -27.68 18.31
CA ILE A 17 -40.15 -28.30 16.99
C ILE A 17 -40.72 -27.40 15.88
N VAL A 18 -41.73 -26.57 16.18
CA VAL A 18 -42.26 -25.60 15.20
C VAL A 18 -41.29 -24.44 14.96
N ALA A 19 -40.52 -24.03 15.97
CA ALA A 19 -39.43 -23.06 15.80
C ALA A 19 -38.31 -23.67 14.93
N GLU A 20 -37.91 -24.91 15.22
CA GLU A 20 -36.87 -25.65 14.50
C GLU A 20 -37.29 -26.00 13.05
N THR A 21 -38.57 -26.20 12.78
CA THR A 21 -39.10 -26.47 11.42
C THR A 21 -39.37 -25.18 10.63
N ALA A 22 -39.67 -24.05 11.29
CA ALA A 22 -39.80 -22.76 10.62
C ALA A 22 -38.44 -22.19 10.16
N GLU A 23 -37.36 -22.50 10.87
CA GLU A 23 -35.98 -22.22 10.42
C GLU A 23 -35.58 -23.02 9.17
N VAL A 24 -36.23 -24.17 8.90
CA VAL A 24 -35.96 -25.01 7.73
C VAL A 24 -36.61 -24.45 6.44
N PHE A 25 -37.70 -23.68 6.54
CA PHE A 25 -38.38 -23.07 5.38
C PHE A 25 -38.08 -21.58 5.18
N ARG A 26 -37.48 -20.91 6.17
CA ARG A 26 -37.02 -19.52 6.04
C ARG A 26 -35.66 -19.41 6.71
N GLU A 27 -34.62 -19.47 5.90
CA GLU A 27 -33.24 -19.24 6.31
C GLU A 27 -33.17 -18.01 7.22
N ASN A 28 -32.71 -18.21 8.46
CA ASN A 28 -32.51 -17.13 9.44
C ASN A 28 -31.76 -15.98 8.77
N ALA A 29 -32.39 -14.81 8.69
CA ALA A 29 -31.82 -13.63 8.03
C ALA A 29 -30.46 -13.28 8.63
N GLU A 30 -30.28 -13.51 9.94
CA GLU A 30 -29.03 -13.35 10.68
C GLU A 30 -27.94 -14.32 10.21
N ASN A 31 -28.24 -15.62 10.09
CA ASN A 31 -27.29 -16.63 9.58
C ASN A 31 -26.88 -16.37 8.13
N ARG A 32 -27.78 -15.79 7.32
CA ARG A 32 -27.46 -15.36 5.95
C ARG A 32 -26.57 -14.12 5.95
N ALA A 33 -26.82 -13.17 6.85
CA ALA A 33 -26.04 -11.95 7.02
C ALA A 33 -24.62 -12.25 7.54
N GLU A 34 -24.48 -13.15 8.53
CA GLU A 34 -23.18 -13.61 9.02
C GLU A 34 -22.37 -14.32 7.94
N ARG A 35 -22.99 -15.24 7.19
CA ARG A 35 -22.32 -15.90 6.06
C ARG A 35 -21.91 -14.91 4.98
N GLY A 36 -22.77 -13.95 4.64
CA GLY A 36 -22.48 -12.88 3.69
C GLY A 36 -21.31 -12.00 4.14
N ALA A 37 -21.29 -11.60 5.42
CA ALA A 37 -20.21 -10.82 6.02
C ALA A 37 -18.90 -11.62 6.06
N SER A 38 -18.94 -12.91 6.41
CA SER A 38 -17.74 -13.77 6.42
C SER A 38 -17.13 -13.95 5.03
N LEU A 39 -17.96 -14.10 3.99
CA LEU A 39 -17.50 -14.19 2.61
C LEU A 39 -16.92 -12.86 2.12
N GLN A 40 -17.53 -11.75 2.50
CA GLN A 40 -17.04 -10.42 2.14
C GLN A 40 -15.71 -10.10 2.84
N THR A 41 -15.58 -10.42 4.13
CA THR A 41 -14.34 -10.24 4.89
C THR A 41 -13.24 -11.15 4.35
N GLY A 42 -13.52 -12.42 4.08
CA GLY A 42 -12.57 -13.35 3.48
C GLY A 42 -12.11 -12.92 2.08
N ALA A 43 -13.02 -12.41 1.26
CA ALA A 43 -12.66 -11.84 -0.04
C ALA A 43 -11.78 -10.58 0.10
N LEU A 44 -12.09 -9.68 1.04
CA LEU A 44 -11.30 -8.49 1.31
C LEU A 44 -9.91 -8.82 1.88
N GLU A 45 -9.79 -9.82 2.75
CA GLU A 45 -8.52 -10.31 3.27
C GLU A 45 -7.68 -10.97 2.17
N GLN A 46 -8.30 -11.78 1.32
CA GLN A 46 -7.60 -12.38 0.17
C GLN A 46 -7.13 -11.30 -0.80
N PHE A 47 -8.00 -10.34 -1.15
CA PHE A 47 -7.61 -9.18 -1.95
C PHE A 47 -6.49 -8.37 -1.27
N ALA A 48 -6.58 -8.12 0.04
CA ALA A 48 -5.54 -7.45 0.78
C ALA A 48 -4.22 -8.23 0.70
N SER A 49 -4.24 -9.56 0.84
CA SER A 49 -3.04 -10.41 0.77
C SER A 49 -2.40 -10.45 -0.62
N GLU A 50 -3.20 -10.48 -1.71
CA GLU A 50 -2.70 -10.46 -3.09
C GLU A 50 -2.12 -9.09 -3.47
N PHE A 51 -2.67 -8.00 -2.94
CA PHE A 51 -2.20 -6.64 -3.24
C PHE A 51 -1.18 -6.10 -2.23
N ALA A 52 -1.05 -6.71 -1.04
CA ALA A 52 -0.25 -6.14 0.05
C ALA A 52 1.24 -6.07 -0.30
N HIS A 53 1.82 -7.09 -0.93
CA HIS A 53 3.27 -7.11 -1.11
C HIS A 53 3.69 -7.82 -2.39
N ARG A 54 4.02 -7.04 -3.41
CA ARG A 54 5.01 -7.49 -4.40
C ARG A 54 6.35 -7.47 -3.70
N ASP A 55 6.71 -8.59 -3.06
CA ASP A 55 8.01 -8.77 -2.42
C ASP A 55 9.09 -8.46 -3.45
N ARG A 56 9.71 -7.29 -3.31
CA ARG A 56 10.79 -6.86 -4.19
C ARG A 56 11.95 -7.79 -3.93
N CYS A 57 12.41 -8.46 -4.97
CA CYS A 57 13.47 -9.44 -4.85
C CYS A 57 14.76 -8.74 -4.36
N ALA A 58 15.67 -9.46 -3.69
CA ALA A 58 16.94 -8.88 -3.25
C ALA A 58 17.73 -8.26 -4.42
N PHE A 59 17.60 -8.85 -5.61
CA PHE A 59 18.11 -8.32 -6.87
C PHE A 59 17.50 -6.95 -7.23
N ASP A 60 16.19 -6.76 -7.06
CA ASP A 60 15.53 -5.48 -7.33
C ASP A 60 16.06 -4.40 -6.39
N ARG A 61 16.27 -4.72 -5.12
CA ARG A 61 16.87 -3.81 -4.13
C ARG A 61 18.31 -3.44 -4.49
N PHE A 62 19.10 -4.40 -4.94
CA PHE A 62 20.47 -4.16 -5.42
C PHE A 62 20.47 -3.23 -6.65
N MET A 63 19.68 -3.55 -7.67
CA MET A 63 19.56 -2.74 -8.88
C MET A 63 19.00 -1.35 -8.58
N ASP A 64 18.08 -1.21 -7.63
CA ASP A 64 17.63 0.08 -7.13
C ASP A 64 18.76 0.87 -6.46
N GLY A 65 19.63 0.18 -5.71
CA GLY A 65 20.84 0.76 -5.14
C GLY A 65 21.78 1.29 -6.22
N VAL A 66 22.12 0.45 -7.20
CA VAL A 66 22.98 0.81 -8.34
C VAL A 66 22.43 2.01 -9.10
N ASN A 67 21.12 2.04 -9.39
CA ASN A 67 20.47 3.17 -10.07
C ASN A 67 20.35 4.44 -9.21
N ARG A 68 20.67 4.38 -7.91
CA ARG A 68 20.69 5.54 -7.00
C ARG A 68 22.09 6.12 -6.79
N ILE A 69 23.14 5.36 -7.13
CA ILE A 69 24.55 5.81 -7.06
C ILE A 69 24.85 7.04 -7.94
N PRO A 70 24.23 7.27 -9.11
CA PRO A 70 24.66 8.36 -9.97
C PRO A 70 24.58 9.75 -9.30
N ARG A 71 23.54 10.02 -8.50
CA ARG A 71 23.40 11.30 -7.77
C ARG A 71 24.56 11.55 -6.78
N PRO A 72 24.83 10.66 -5.81
CA PRO A 72 25.95 10.82 -4.90
C PRO A 72 27.31 10.75 -5.63
N ALA A 73 27.45 9.90 -6.65
CA ALA A 73 28.69 9.82 -7.43
C ALA A 73 29.00 11.12 -8.18
N MET A 74 27.99 11.81 -8.73
CA MET A 74 28.18 13.12 -9.36
C MET A 74 28.64 14.17 -8.34
N ALA A 75 28.03 14.20 -7.16
CA ALA A 75 28.41 15.15 -6.11
C ALA A 75 29.82 14.88 -5.54
N LEU A 76 30.13 13.62 -5.23
CA LEU A 76 31.45 13.22 -4.74
C LEU A 76 32.52 13.34 -5.82
N GLY A 77 32.17 13.06 -7.08
CA GLY A 77 33.05 13.17 -8.23
C GLY A 77 33.46 14.61 -8.52
N THR A 78 32.53 15.57 -8.43
CA THR A 78 32.86 16.99 -8.60
C THR A 78 33.74 17.50 -7.46
N LEU A 79 33.40 17.18 -6.22
CA LEU A 79 34.25 17.51 -5.07
C LEU A 79 35.65 16.90 -5.21
N GLY A 80 35.73 15.61 -5.60
CA GLY A 80 36.98 14.92 -5.85
C GLY A 80 37.80 15.55 -6.98
N LEU A 81 37.15 16.05 -8.04
CA LEU A 81 37.81 16.78 -9.13
C LEU A 81 38.48 18.07 -8.61
N PHE A 82 37.77 18.84 -7.78
CA PHE A 82 38.33 20.05 -7.16
C PHE A 82 39.48 19.71 -6.21
N THR A 83 39.34 18.67 -5.40
CA THR A 83 40.42 18.19 -4.53
C THR A 83 41.63 17.75 -5.35
N ALA A 84 41.44 16.98 -6.42
CA ALA A 84 42.53 16.52 -7.29
C ALA A 84 43.29 17.69 -7.93
N ALA A 85 42.57 18.74 -8.35
CA ALA A 85 43.19 19.95 -8.87
C ALA A 85 44.04 20.70 -7.83
N MET A 86 43.68 20.64 -6.54
CA MET A 86 44.45 21.24 -5.45
C MET A 86 45.63 20.39 -4.98
N VAL A 87 45.50 19.06 -5.00
CA VAL A 87 46.52 18.13 -4.51
C VAL A 87 47.68 17.99 -5.51
N ASP A 88 47.39 17.82 -6.81
CA ASP A 88 48.41 17.75 -7.86
C ASP A 88 47.93 18.47 -9.13
N PRO A 89 48.21 19.79 -9.23
CA PRO A 89 47.74 20.61 -10.34
C PRO A 89 48.40 20.25 -11.68
N VAL A 90 49.65 19.75 -11.68
CA VAL A 90 50.36 19.40 -12.91
C VAL A 90 49.78 18.13 -13.51
N TRP A 91 49.55 17.10 -12.67
CA TRP A 91 48.90 15.87 -13.08
C TRP A 91 47.48 16.14 -13.60
N PHE A 92 46.73 17.01 -12.92
CA PHE A 92 45.38 17.39 -13.31
C PHE A 92 45.36 18.10 -14.68
N ALA A 93 46.22 19.11 -14.87
CA ALA A 93 46.32 19.87 -16.10
C ALA A 93 46.63 18.97 -17.31
N ALA A 94 47.50 17.96 -17.14
CA ALA A 94 47.79 16.99 -18.19
C ALA A 94 46.56 16.17 -18.61
N ARG A 95 45.64 15.82 -17.70
CA ARG A 95 44.36 15.16 -18.05
C ARG A 95 43.40 16.12 -18.76
N MET A 96 43.36 17.38 -18.35
CA MET A 96 42.50 18.39 -18.98
C MET A 96 42.87 18.64 -20.44
N GLN A 97 44.16 18.51 -20.81
CA GLN A 97 44.57 18.53 -22.22
C GLN A 97 43.96 17.38 -23.01
N GLY A 98 43.88 16.18 -22.43
CA GLY A 98 43.18 15.04 -23.03
C GLY A 98 41.70 15.31 -23.28
N LEU A 99 41.02 15.96 -22.32
CA LEU A 99 39.62 16.35 -22.47
C LEU A 99 39.42 17.42 -23.56
N ALA A 100 40.40 18.30 -23.78
CA ALA A 100 40.35 19.30 -24.85
C ALA A 100 40.34 18.69 -26.26
N TYR A 101 40.86 17.47 -26.41
CA TYR A 101 40.80 16.74 -27.69
C TYR A 101 39.47 16.03 -27.94
N VAL A 102 38.57 15.97 -26.96
CA VAL A 102 37.26 15.34 -27.14
C VAL A 102 36.42 16.20 -28.10
N PRO A 103 36.00 15.66 -29.26
CA PRO A 103 35.20 16.42 -30.22
C PRO A 103 33.88 16.92 -29.63
N GLU A 104 33.46 18.12 -30.02
CA GLU A 104 32.19 18.74 -29.60
C GLU A 104 30.97 17.81 -29.78
N PRO A 105 30.82 17.05 -30.89
CA PRO A 105 29.67 16.15 -31.04
C PRO A 105 29.57 15.07 -29.96
N LEU A 106 30.69 14.62 -29.38
CA LEU A 106 30.65 13.62 -28.31
C LEU A 106 30.11 14.20 -27.00
N TRP A 107 30.35 15.50 -26.75
CA TRP A 107 29.75 16.18 -25.61
C TRP A 107 28.23 16.28 -25.74
N TRP A 108 27.74 16.59 -26.95
CA TRP A 108 26.32 16.56 -27.26
C TRP A 108 25.71 15.17 -27.08
N LEU A 109 26.40 14.13 -27.57
CA LEU A 109 25.95 12.75 -27.41
C LEU A 109 25.88 12.32 -25.94
N LEU A 110 26.93 12.63 -25.15
CA LEU A 110 26.94 12.36 -23.71
C LEU A 110 25.76 13.06 -23.02
N GLY A 111 25.56 14.35 -23.30
CA GLY A 111 24.44 15.13 -22.77
C GLY A 111 23.08 14.54 -23.15
N ALA A 112 22.92 14.11 -24.40
CA ALA A 112 21.69 13.47 -24.88
C ALA A 112 21.41 12.14 -24.19
N ILE A 113 22.41 11.26 -24.04
CA ILE A 113 22.26 9.95 -23.39
C ILE A 113 21.91 10.12 -21.91
N VAL A 114 22.68 10.95 -21.19
CA VAL A 114 22.45 11.24 -19.77
C VAL A 114 21.10 11.91 -19.57
N GLY A 115 20.79 12.92 -20.39
CA GLY A 115 19.51 13.63 -20.37
C GLY A 115 18.32 12.70 -20.63
N PHE A 116 18.43 11.78 -21.57
CA PHE A 116 17.38 10.80 -21.85
C PHE A 116 17.21 9.80 -20.69
N TYR A 117 18.30 9.23 -20.17
CA TYR A 117 18.27 8.26 -19.07
C TYR A 117 17.64 8.86 -17.80
N PHE A 118 18.11 10.03 -17.38
CA PHE A 118 17.57 10.69 -16.18
C PHE A 118 16.22 11.35 -16.44
N GLY A 119 15.98 11.89 -17.63
CA GLY A 119 14.72 12.51 -18.03
C GLY A 119 13.56 11.52 -18.00
N ALA A 120 13.71 10.35 -18.62
CA ALA A 120 12.70 9.29 -18.61
C ALA A 120 12.42 8.77 -17.18
N ARG A 121 13.47 8.61 -16.36
CA ARG A 121 13.32 8.16 -14.96
C ARG A 121 12.64 9.20 -14.07
N HIS A 122 12.89 10.50 -14.31
CA HIS A 122 12.23 11.58 -13.57
C HIS A 122 10.75 11.70 -13.94
N GLN A 123 10.41 11.48 -15.21
CA GLN A 123 9.01 11.43 -15.67
C GLN A 123 8.24 10.27 -15.05
N ALA A 124 8.84 9.08 -14.98
CA ALA A 124 8.20 7.91 -14.35
C ALA A 124 7.86 8.15 -12.87
N LYS A 125 8.74 8.82 -12.10
CA LYS A 125 8.47 9.20 -10.71
C LYS A 125 7.35 10.24 -10.57
N GLY A 126 7.27 11.20 -11.50
CA GLY A 126 6.19 12.20 -11.49
C GLY A 126 4.81 11.57 -11.74
N GLN A 127 4.73 10.55 -12.59
CA GLN A 127 3.50 9.79 -12.81
C GLN A 127 3.06 9.02 -11.58
N GLU A 128 4.02 8.43 -10.85
CA GLU A 128 3.76 7.70 -9.61
C GLU A 128 3.20 8.62 -8.51
N PHE A 129 3.77 9.82 -8.34
CA PHE A 129 3.24 10.81 -7.41
C PHE A 129 1.83 11.27 -7.79
N ARG A 130 1.58 11.47 -9.10
CA ARG A 130 0.25 11.82 -9.60
C ARG A 130 -0.78 10.71 -9.38
N ARG A 131 -0.39 9.45 -9.55
CA ARG A 131 -1.22 8.28 -9.22
C ARG A 131 -1.51 8.20 -7.73
N GLN A 132 -0.53 8.45 -6.87
CA GLN A 132 -0.72 8.46 -5.41
C GLN A 132 -1.65 9.59 -4.95
N MET A 133 -1.56 10.78 -5.54
CA MET A 133 -2.49 11.87 -5.25
C MET A 133 -3.91 11.51 -5.67
N VAL A 134 -4.11 10.96 -6.88
CA VAL A 134 -5.43 10.51 -7.35
C VAL A 134 -5.98 9.39 -6.46
N ALA A 135 -5.14 8.42 -6.07
CA ALA A 135 -5.54 7.35 -5.16
C ALA A 135 -5.93 7.88 -3.77
N ALA A 136 -5.19 8.85 -3.22
CA ALA A 136 -5.52 9.50 -1.95
C ALA A 136 -6.81 10.34 -2.01
N GLN A 137 -7.20 10.80 -3.20
CA GLN A 137 -8.38 11.62 -3.42
C GLN A 137 -9.65 10.79 -3.67
N ILE A 138 -9.50 9.58 -4.23
CA ILE A 138 -10.57 8.60 -4.45
C ILE A 138 -10.73 7.66 -3.24
N ALA A 139 -9.69 7.51 -2.42
CA ALA A 139 -9.77 6.75 -1.18
C ALA A 139 -10.96 7.28 -0.36
N PRO A 140 -11.88 6.41 0.06
CA PRO A 140 -13.04 6.84 0.82
C PRO A 140 -12.51 7.60 2.03
N LYS A 141 -12.88 8.88 2.16
CA LYS A 141 -12.74 9.58 3.43
C LYS A 141 -13.42 8.67 4.42
N ARG A 142 -12.65 8.06 5.31
CA ARG A 142 -13.18 7.31 6.44
C ARG A 142 -13.95 8.36 7.22
N THR A 143 -15.23 8.54 6.88
CA THR A 143 -16.19 9.21 7.73
C THR A 143 -16.18 8.34 8.95
N VAL A 144 -15.40 8.75 9.95
CA VAL A 144 -15.58 8.30 11.31
C VAL A 144 -17.06 8.54 11.54
N SER A 145 -17.85 7.46 11.48
CA SER A 145 -19.28 7.53 11.73
C SER A 145 -19.43 8.24 13.06
N ALA A 146 -20.22 9.31 13.08
CA ALA A 146 -20.53 10.04 14.31
C ALA A 146 -21.36 9.18 15.29
N ALA A 147 -21.70 7.94 14.93
CA ALA A 147 -22.01 6.89 15.90
C ALA A 147 -20.69 6.36 16.46
N SER A 148 -20.20 7.04 17.50
CA SER A 148 -19.11 6.56 18.31
C SER A 148 -19.49 5.21 18.90
N ASP A 149 -18.86 4.14 18.42
CA ASP A 149 -18.80 2.82 19.08
C ASP A 149 -17.89 2.90 20.33
N ASN A 150 -17.96 4.04 21.04
CA ASN A 150 -17.12 4.38 22.16
C ASN A 150 -18.03 4.64 23.36
N PRO A 151 -18.24 3.63 24.22
CA PRO A 151 -19.13 3.74 25.38
C PRO A 151 -18.70 4.87 26.33
N ALA A 152 -17.40 5.19 26.41
CA ALA A 152 -16.92 6.29 27.24
C ALA A 152 -17.33 7.68 26.73
N LEU A 153 -17.57 7.82 25.43
CA LEU A 153 -18.01 9.07 24.79
C LEU A 153 -19.52 9.28 24.95
N ASP A 154 -20.29 8.19 25.02
CA ASP A 154 -21.71 8.20 25.32
C ASP A 154 -21.96 8.44 26.81
N ASP A 155 -21.17 7.83 27.69
CA ASP A 155 -21.17 8.12 29.13
C ASP A 155 -20.86 9.60 29.41
N TRP A 156 -19.83 10.17 28.75
CA TRP A 156 -19.49 11.60 28.93
C TRP A 156 -20.58 12.57 28.43
N ARG A 157 -21.31 12.21 27.36
CA ARG A 157 -22.46 13.00 26.87
C ARG A 157 -23.69 12.86 27.78
N ALA A 158 -23.88 11.68 28.38
CA ALA A 158 -24.96 11.42 29.33
C ALA A 158 -24.73 12.13 30.67
N ASP A 159 -23.47 12.30 31.08
CA ASP A 159 -23.06 12.95 32.34
C ASP A 159 -22.91 14.49 32.22
N GLY A 160 -23.43 15.06 31.13
CA GLY A 160 -23.30 16.47 30.77
C GLY A 160 -23.68 17.45 31.89
N ARG A 161 -22.65 18.08 32.46
CA ARG A 161 -22.70 19.44 33.03
C ARG A 161 -22.16 20.43 32.02
#